data_AF-A0A963F5C6-F1
#
_entry.id   AF-A0A963F5C6-F1
#
_cell.length_a   1.000
_cell.length_b   1.000
_cell.length_c   1.000
_cell.angle_alpha   90.00
_cell.angle_beta   90.00
_cell.angle_gamma   90.00
#
_symmetry.space_group_name_H-M   'P 1'
#
loop_
_entity.id
_entity.type
_entity.pdbx_description
1 polymer ?
#
loop_
_entity_poly.entity_id
_entity_poly.type
_entity_poly.pdbx_seq_one_letter_code
_entity_poly.pdbx_strand_id
1 'polypeptide(L)'
;MNWNDWILGNELPIRLGFFFGIFAVMAVWEVLSPRRALTVSKGIRWINNLGLVFLNSFVLRLLFPAAAVGVAVIAQQRGWGLLNLYEVPFVLSVVIAVVIMDFVIYLQHVMVHAVPILWRLHRVHHADLDYDVTTGARFHT
;
A
#
# COMPACT_ATOMS: atom_id res chain seq x y z
N MET A 1 -16.04 25.03 -12.14
CA MET A 1 -15.10 23.96 -11.77
C MET A 1 -15.83 22.66 -11.99
N ASN A 2 -15.36 21.79 -12.89
CA ASN A 2 -16.04 20.52 -13.11
C ASN A 2 -15.79 19.59 -11.90
N TRP A 3 -16.56 18.51 -11.78
CA TRP A 3 -16.42 17.56 -10.68
C TRP A 3 -15.01 16.94 -10.57
N ASN A 4 -14.37 16.66 -11.70
CA ASN A 4 -13.03 16.09 -11.76
C ASN A 4 -11.98 17.10 -11.26
N ASP A 5 -12.08 18.37 -11.66
CA ASP A 5 -11.17 19.44 -11.23
C ASP A 5 -11.27 19.64 -9.71
N TRP A 6 -12.49 19.52 -9.16
CA TRP A 6 -12.71 19.59 -7.71
C TRP A 6 -12.09 18.40 -6.98
N ILE A 7 -12.28 17.18 -7.47
CA ILE A 7 -11.67 15.98 -6.88
C ILE A 7 -10.14 16.09 -6.91
N LEU A 8 -9.56 16.45 -8.06
CA LEU A 8 -8.10 16.57 -8.20
C LEU A 8 -7.54 17.68 -7.31
N GLY A 9 -8.24 18.83 -7.22
CA GLY A 9 -7.86 19.92 -6.32
C GLY A 9 -7.98 19.58 -4.82
N ASN A 10 -8.80 18.60 -4.46
CA ASN A 10 -9.04 18.17 -3.07
C ASN A 10 -8.57 16.74 -2.81
N GLU A 11 -7.75 16.15 -3.67
CA GLU A 11 -7.34 14.74 -3.61
C GLU A 11 -6.71 14.39 -2.25
N LEU A 12 -5.83 15.26 -1.75
CA LEU A 12 -5.16 15.07 -0.47
C LEU A 12 -6.14 15.10 0.72
N PRO A 13 -6.97 16.15 0.91
CA PRO A 13 -8.01 16.17 1.94
C PRO A 13 -8.96 14.97 1.86
N ILE A 14 -9.41 14.59 0.66
CA ILE A 14 -10.34 13.47 0.47
C ILE A 14 -9.68 12.16 0.94
N ARG A 15 -8.48 11.87 0.44
CA ARG A 15 -7.74 10.64 0.79
C ARG A 15 -7.42 10.57 2.28
N LEU A 16 -6.93 11.66 2.87
CA LEU A 16 -6.64 11.70 4.31
C LEU A 16 -7.93 11.62 5.14
N GLY A 17 -9.02 12.24 4.70
CA GLY A 17 -10.32 12.17 5.34
C GLY A 17 -10.85 10.74 5.41
N PHE A 18 -10.83 10.01 4.28
CA PHE A 18 -11.20 8.59 4.28
C PHE A 18 -10.25 7.74 5.12
N PHE A 19 -8.94 7.95 5.02
CA PHE A 19 -7.96 7.20 5.80
C PHE A 19 -8.17 7.37 7.30
N PHE A 20 -8.14 8.61 7.81
CA PHE A 20 -8.32 8.88 9.23
C PHE A 20 -9.74 8.59 9.72
N GLY A 21 -10.75 8.79 8.87
CA GLY A 21 -12.14 8.46 9.18
C GLY A 21 -12.33 6.96 9.40
N ILE A 22 -11.90 6.12 8.45
CA ILE A 22 -11.97 4.66 8.58
C ILE A 22 -11.10 4.20 9.76
N PHE A 23 -9.88 4.73 9.90
CA PHE A 23 -9.00 4.40 11.01
C PHE A 23 -9.66 4.67 12.37
N ALA A 24 -10.28 5.84 12.54
CA ALA A 24 -10.97 6.21 13.77
C ALA A 24 -12.16 5.29 14.05
N VAL A 25 -12.99 5.00 13.03
CA VAL A 25 -14.12 4.07 13.15
C VAL A 25 -13.64 2.68 13.61
N MET A 26 -12.59 2.16 12.99
CA MET A 26 -12.05 0.84 13.33
C MET A 26 -11.39 0.83 14.72
N ALA A 27 -10.65 1.88 15.08
CA ALA A 27 -10.04 2.01 16.39
C ALA A 27 -11.09 2.08 17.52
N VAL A 28 -12.17 2.83 17.31
CA VAL A 28 -13.30 2.90 18.26
C VAL A 28 -14.00 1.56 18.36
N TRP A 29 -14.32 0.91 17.23
CA TRP A 29 -14.96 -0.41 17.23
C TRP A 29 -14.11 -1.43 18.01
N GLU A 30 -12.80 -1.47 17.78
CA GLU A 30 -11.91 -2.38 18.49
C GLU A 30 -11.92 -2.17 20.02
N VAL A 31 -12.03 -0.92 20.48
CA VAL A 31 -12.14 -0.60 21.92
C VAL A 31 -13.50 -1.02 22.49
N LEU A 32 -14.58 -0.82 21.73
CA LEU A 32 -15.94 -1.14 22.17
C LEU A 32 -16.26 -2.64 22.13
N SER A 33 -15.61 -3.40 21.24
CA SER A 33 -15.87 -4.83 21.04
C SER A 33 -14.57 -5.61 20.82
N PRO A 34 -13.69 -5.70 21.83
CA PRO A 34 -12.43 -6.43 21.70
C PRO A 34 -12.70 -7.94 21.60
N ARG A 35 -12.17 -8.58 20.55
CA ARG A 35 -12.27 -10.04 20.40
C ARG A 35 -11.22 -10.83 21.18
N ARG A 36 -10.09 -10.21 21.52
CA ARG A 36 -8.98 -10.81 22.26
C ARG A 36 -8.41 -9.78 23.24
N ALA A 37 -8.01 -10.24 24.42
CA ALA A 37 -7.22 -9.42 25.32
C ALA A 37 -5.82 -9.24 24.73
N LEU A 38 -5.30 -8.01 24.75
CA LEU A 38 -3.95 -7.72 24.29
C LEU A 38 -2.93 -8.23 25.32
N THR A 39 -1.82 -8.76 24.83
CA THR A 39 -0.69 -9.22 25.65
C THR A 39 0.40 -8.16 25.76
N VAL A 40 0.44 -7.21 24.81
CA VAL A 40 1.41 -6.13 24.71
C VAL A 40 0.69 -4.76 24.74
N SER A 41 1.37 -3.75 25.28
CA SER A 41 0.85 -2.38 25.31
C SER A 41 0.49 -1.86 23.91
N LYS A 42 -0.77 -1.43 23.75
CA LYS A 42 -1.28 -0.80 22.53
C LYS A 42 -0.45 0.42 22.11
N GLY A 43 -0.07 1.27 23.08
CA GLY A 43 0.71 2.49 22.79
C GLY A 43 2.08 2.18 22.17
N ILE A 44 2.79 1.18 22.70
CA ILE A 44 4.08 0.73 22.15
C ILE A 44 3.90 0.21 20.72
N ARG A 45 2.87 -0.63 20.49
CA ARG A 45 2.57 -1.17 19.16
C ARG A 45 2.22 -0.09 18.14
N TRP A 46 1.43 0.91 18.55
CA TRP A 46 1.07 2.04 17.70
C TRP A 46 2.28 2.89 17.32
N ILE A 47 3.15 3.24 18.27
CA ILE A 47 4.38 4.00 18.00
C ILE A 47 5.25 3.25 16.98
N ASN A 48 5.43 1.94 17.16
CA ASN A 48 6.23 1.13 16.25
C ASN A 48 5.61 1.02 14.85
N ASN A 49 4.32 0.65 14.77
CA ASN A 49 3.65 0.43 13.49
C ASN A 49 3.49 1.75 12.71
N LEU A 50 3.04 2.82 13.35
CA LEU A 50 2.89 4.13 12.70
C LEU A 50 4.24 4.79 12.39
N GLY A 51 5.26 4.57 13.22
CA GLY A 51 6.63 4.97 12.94
C GLY A 51 7.18 4.32 11.67
N LEU A 52 6.93 3.01 11.49
CA LEU A 52 7.28 2.30 10.25
C LEU A 52 6.52 2.86 9.05
N VAL A 53 5.21 3.10 9.16
CA VAL A 53 4.40 3.71 8.08
C VAL A 53 4.98 5.05 7.64
N PHE A 54 5.31 5.92 8.60
CA PHE A 54 5.91 7.23 8.33
C PHE A 54 7.27 7.08 7.65
N LEU A 55 8.17 6.28 8.21
CA LEU A 55 9.51 6.06 7.68
C LEU A 55 9.46 5.51 6.26
N ASN A 56 8.66 4.47 6.02
CA ASN A 56 8.47 3.85 4.71
C ASN A 56 7.96 4.88 3.69
N SER A 57 6.92 5.65 4.06
CA SER A 57 6.35 6.67 3.18
C SER A 57 7.35 7.78 2.87
N PHE A 58 8.16 8.18 3.85
CA PHE A 58 9.20 9.19 3.68
C PHE A 58 10.32 8.70 2.75
N VAL A 59 10.84 7.49 3.01
CA VAL A 59 11.89 6.86 2.20
C VAL A 59 11.41 6.64 0.77
N LEU A 60 10.19 6.13 0.56
CA LEU A 60 9.63 5.97 -0.80
C LEU A 60 9.56 7.29 -1.55
N ARG A 61 9.05 8.35 -0.91
CA ARG A 61 8.94 9.66 -1.55
C ARG A 61 10.31 10.27 -1.85
N LEU A 62 11.31 9.98 -1.03
CA LEU A 62 12.68 10.47 -1.23
C LEU A 62 13.41 9.72 -2.33
N LEU A 63 13.36 8.38 -2.33
CA LEU A 63 14.12 7.52 -3.23
C LEU A 63 13.42 7.28 -4.57
N PHE A 64 12.08 7.21 -4.55
CA PHE A 64 11.25 6.93 -5.71
C PHE A 64 10.19 8.03 -5.92
N PRO A 65 10.59 9.31 -6.06
CA PRO A 65 9.64 10.44 -6.20
C PRO A 65 8.76 10.30 -7.46
N ALA A 66 9.29 9.68 -8.51
CA ALA A 66 8.58 9.31 -9.73
C ALA A 66 8.36 7.79 -9.75
N ALA A 67 7.54 7.30 -8.82
CA ALA A 67 7.21 5.89 -8.64
C ALA A 67 6.49 5.28 -9.88
N ALA A 68 5.57 4.35 -9.68
CA ALA A 68 4.89 3.62 -10.77
C ALA A 68 4.30 4.54 -11.86
N VAL A 69 3.73 5.69 -11.51
CA VAL A 69 3.14 6.64 -12.47
C VAL A 69 4.19 7.24 -13.40
N GLY A 70 5.34 7.69 -12.86
CA GLY A 70 6.41 8.26 -13.67
C GLY A 70 7.01 7.23 -14.63
N VAL A 71 7.24 6.00 -14.14
CA VAL A 71 7.70 4.88 -14.96
C VAL A 71 6.68 4.55 -16.05
N ALA A 72 5.38 4.55 -15.75
CA ALA A 72 4.33 4.30 -16.74
C ALA A 72 4.33 5.35 -17.86
N VAL A 73 4.48 6.64 -17.52
CA VAL A 73 4.57 7.72 -18.52
C VAL A 73 5.80 7.55 -19.40
N ILE A 74 6.97 7.27 -18.82
CA ILE A 74 8.21 7.02 -19.58
C ILE A 74 8.05 5.79 -20.49
N ALA A 75 7.47 4.71 -19.98
CA ALA A 75 7.24 3.49 -20.73
C ALA A 75 6.30 3.75 -21.92
N GLN A 76 5.23 4.52 -21.72
CA GLN A 76 4.32 4.92 -22.79
C GLN A 76 5.03 5.77 -23.86
N GLN A 77 5.80 6.80 -23.45
CA GLN A 77 6.52 7.68 -24.37
C GLN A 77 7.59 6.94 -25.19
N ARG A 78 8.22 5.92 -24.61
CA ARG A 78 9.26 5.11 -25.27
C ARG A 78 8.73 3.85 -25.94
N GLY A 79 7.42 3.59 -25.89
CA GLY A 79 6.82 2.36 -26.41
C GLY A 79 7.28 1.08 -25.70
N TRP A 80 7.70 1.18 -24.42
CA TRP A 80 8.15 0.02 -23.64
C TRP A 80 6.98 -0.79 -23.09
N GLY A 81 7.07 -2.11 -23.20
CA GLY A 81 6.09 -3.04 -22.63
C GLY A 81 5.06 -3.54 -23.64
N LEU A 82 4.56 -4.75 -23.43
CA LEU A 82 3.74 -5.47 -24.39
C LEU A 82 2.46 -4.72 -24.79
N LEU A 83 1.79 -4.06 -23.85
CA LEU A 83 0.57 -3.30 -24.11
C LEU A 83 0.80 -1.97 -24.85
N ASN A 84 2.05 -1.54 -25.02
CA ASN A 84 2.42 -0.42 -25.88
C ASN A 84 2.86 -0.87 -27.29
N LEU A 85 3.16 -2.16 -27.47
CA LEU A 85 3.58 -2.74 -28.76
C LEU A 85 2.41 -3.27 -29.59
N TYR A 86 1.31 -3.65 -28.94
CA TYR A 86 0.13 -4.19 -29.61
C TYR A 86 -1.08 -3.27 -29.39
N GLU A 87 -1.81 -3.01 -30.47
CA GLU A 87 -3.10 -2.31 -30.39
C GLU A 87 -4.16 -3.26 -29.83
N VAL A 88 -4.47 -3.09 -28.54
CA VAL A 88 -5.47 -3.86 -27.81
C VAL A 88 -6.57 -2.88 -27.34
N PRO A 89 -7.87 -3.26 -27.39
CA PRO A 89 -8.94 -2.41 -26.89
C PRO A 89 -8.70 -1.99 -25.44
N PHE A 90 -8.94 -0.71 -25.12
CA PHE A 90 -8.59 -0.11 -23.83
C PHE A 90 -9.05 -0.94 -22.62
N VAL A 91 -10.31 -1.39 -22.62
CA VAL A 91 -10.88 -2.20 -21.52
C VAL A 91 -10.11 -3.50 -21.33
N LEU A 92 -9.74 -4.16 -22.42
CA LEU A 92 -8.98 -5.40 -22.37
C LEU A 92 -7.55 -5.16 -21.88
N SER A 93 -6.90 -4.06 -22.30
CA SER A 93 -5.59 -3.66 -21.78
C SER A 93 -5.62 -3.44 -20.26
N VAL A 94 -6.68 -2.81 -19.73
CA VAL A 94 -6.85 -2.62 -18.28
C VAL A 94 -6.99 -3.96 -17.56
N VAL A 95 -7.85 -4.87 -18.05
CA VAL A 95 -8.03 -6.19 -17.44
C VAL A 95 -6.73 -6.98 -17.43
N ILE A 96 -6.01 -7.01 -18.56
CA ILE A 96 -4.71 -7.69 -18.67
C ILE A 96 -3.70 -7.08 -17.69
N ALA A 97 -3.62 -5.74 -17.62
CA ALA A 97 -2.71 -5.04 -16.72
C ALA A 97 -2.99 -5.38 -15.25
N VAL A 98 -4.27 -5.42 -14.84
CA VAL A 98 -4.67 -5.79 -13.47
C VAL A 98 -4.26 -7.23 -13.16
N VAL A 99 -4.57 -8.19 -14.03
CA VAL A 99 -4.25 -9.61 -13.82
C VAL A 99 -2.73 -9.83 -13.74
N ILE A 100 -1.98 -9.23 -14.65
CA ILE A 100 -0.52 -9.36 -14.65
C ILE A 100 0.08 -8.68 -13.42
N MET A 101 -0.39 -7.49 -13.05
CA MET A 101 0.10 -6.78 -11.87
C MET A 101 -0.17 -7.56 -10.59
N ASP A 102 -1.37 -8.11 -10.45
CA ASP A 102 -1.74 -8.95 -9.30
C ASP A 102 -0.87 -10.21 -9.23
N PHE A 103 -0.65 -10.88 -10.37
CA PHE A 103 0.25 -12.03 -10.43
C PHE A 103 1.71 -11.68 -10.07
N VAL A 104 2.22 -10.54 -10.52
CA VAL A 104 3.57 -10.07 -10.18
C VAL A 104 3.68 -9.77 -8.69
N ILE A 105 2.68 -9.12 -8.09
CA ILE A 105 2.63 -8.85 -6.65
C ILE A 105 2.51 -10.16 -5.85
N TYR A 106 1.70 -11.11 -6.31
CA TYR A 106 1.61 -12.44 -5.73
C TYR A 106 2.96 -13.16 -5.76
N LEU A 107 3.62 -13.17 -6.91
CA LEU A 107 4.94 -13.78 -7.06
C LEU A 107 5.99 -13.10 -6.17
N GLN A 108 5.98 -11.76 -6.11
CA GLN A 108 6.79 -11.01 -5.16
C GLN A 108 6.53 -11.50 -3.74
N HIS A 109 5.27 -11.64 -3.33
CA HIS A 109 4.90 -12.09 -2.00
C HIS A 109 5.43 -13.52 -1.71
N VAL A 110 5.31 -14.44 -2.66
CA VAL A 110 5.89 -15.79 -2.56
C VAL A 110 7.41 -15.72 -2.41
N MET A 111 8.09 -14.92 -3.22
CA MET A 111 9.55 -14.78 -3.17
C MET A 111 10.03 -14.21 -1.83
N VAL A 112 9.34 -13.21 -1.27
CA VAL A 112 9.73 -12.65 0.04
C VAL A 112 9.46 -13.61 1.20
N HIS A 113 8.67 -14.67 0.99
CA HIS A 113 8.54 -15.77 1.93
C HIS A 113 9.54 -16.91 1.69
N ALA A 114 9.90 -17.18 0.44
CA ALA A 114 10.75 -18.30 0.05
C ALA A 114 12.26 -18.01 0.14
N VAL A 115 12.69 -16.78 -0.18
CA VAL A 115 14.10 -16.42 -0.25
C VAL A 115 14.59 -15.89 1.11
N PRO A 116 15.61 -16.48 1.75
CA PRO A 116 15.99 -16.15 3.13
C PRO A 116 16.34 -14.68 3.38
N ILE A 117 17.02 -14.02 2.45
CA ILE A 117 17.37 -12.61 2.60
C ILE A 117 16.14 -11.70 2.52
N LEU A 118 15.21 -12.02 1.62
CA LEU A 118 13.95 -11.27 1.48
C LEU A 118 13.02 -11.52 2.67
N TRP A 119 13.00 -12.75 3.19
CA TRP A 119 12.24 -13.08 4.40
C TRP A 119 12.69 -12.30 5.62
N ARG A 120 14.00 -12.03 5.77
CA ARG A 120 14.50 -11.23 6.91
C ARG A 120 13.92 -9.81 6.91
N LEU A 121 13.63 -9.25 5.74
CA LEU A 121 12.92 -7.97 5.62
C LEU A 121 11.41 -8.18 5.82
N HIS A 122 10.84 -9.20 5.17
CA HIS A 122 9.38 -9.43 5.17
C HIS A 122 8.80 -9.88 6.49
N ARG A 123 9.58 -10.57 7.32
CA ARG A 123 9.12 -11.01 8.64
C ARG A 123 8.74 -9.86 9.56
N VAL A 124 9.17 -8.61 9.29
CA VAL A 124 8.71 -7.43 10.05
C VAL A 124 7.18 -7.35 10.00
N HIS A 125 6.58 -7.59 8.84
CA HIS A 125 5.12 -7.61 8.67
C HIS A 125 4.46 -8.73 9.50
N HIS A 126 5.10 -9.91 9.58
CA HIS A 126 4.58 -11.09 10.26
C HIS A 126 4.90 -11.19 11.76
N ALA A 127 5.62 -10.21 12.32
CA ALA A 127 6.16 -10.27 13.68
C ALA A 127 5.39 -9.38 14.69
N ASP A 128 4.17 -8.95 14.37
CA ASP A 128 3.32 -8.27 15.35
C ASP A 128 2.80 -9.30 16.39
N LEU A 129 2.87 -8.94 17.68
CA LEU A 129 2.60 -9.87 18.78
C LEU A 129 1.10 -9.96 19.14
N ASP A 130 0.35 -8.92 18.79
CA ASP A 130 -1.10 -8.86 18.91
C ASP A 130 -1.68 -8.32 17.60
N TYR A 131 -3.02 -8.29 17.52
CA TYR A 131 -3.74 -7.79 16.35
C TYR A 131 -4.54 -6.55 16.73
N ASP A 132 -4.33 -5.45 16.01
CA ASP A 132 -5.18 -4.26 16.09
C ASP A 132 -5.25 -3.50 14.75
N VAL A 133 -5.99 -2.40 14.73
CA VAL A 133 -6.16 -1.50 13.57
C VAL A 133 -4.83 -1.09 12.90
N THR A 134 -3.71 -1.08 13.62
CA THR A 134 -2.39 -0.72 13.07
C THR A 134 -1.61 -1.91 12.52
N THR A 135 -1.97 -3.15 12.86
CA THR A 135 -1.27 -4.35 12.38
C THR A 135 -1.26 -4.43 10.86
N GLY A 136 -2.40 -4.11 10.23
CA GLY A 136 -2.52 -4.08 8.77
C GLY A 136 -1.66 -3.01 8.10
N ALA A 137 -1.13 -2.02 8.82
CA ALA A 137 -0.27 -0.98 8.29
C ALA A 137 1.23 -1.28 8.48
N ARG A 138 1.57 -2.35 9.19
CA ARG A 138 2.95 -2.74 9.48
C ARG A 138 3.59 -3.40 8.27
N PHE A 139 4.19 -2.61 7.39
CA PHE A 139 4.92 -3.10 6.21
C PHE A 139 6.41 -2.72 6.27
N HIS A 140 7.19 -3.34 5.39
CA HIS A 140 8.56 -2.95 5.05
C HIS A 140 8.56 -2.40 3.62
N THR A 141 9.46 -1.45 3.36
CA THR A 141 9.66 -0.74 2.10
C THR A 141 11.08 -0.97 1.60
#